data_AF-A0AA88UPE6-F1
#
_entry.id   AF-A0AA88UPE6-F1
#
_cell.length_a   1.000
_cell.length_b   1.000
_cell.length_c   1.000
_cell.angle_alpha   90.00
_cell.angle_beta   90.00
_cell.angle_gamma   90.00
#
_symmetry.space_group_name_H-M   'P 1'
#
loop_
_entity.id
_entity.type
_entity.pdbx_description
1 polymer ?
#
loop_
_entity_poly.entity_id
_entity_poly.type
_entity_poly.pdbx_seq_one_letter_code
_entity_poly.pdbx_strand_id
1 'polypeptide(L)'
;MESKYMSLFSFFSGVLMMGFLCSSQAYVFHVGGRKGWVLKPSEDYNHWAERNRFQVNDTLVFKYKAGSDSVLIVNEDDYNKCNKANPLLSFDDGESEFKLDRSGLHFFVSGHADNCEKGQKLIVLVMAPRNATHKAPKTPVPVVTPSPSQSPSPAAASSPAVTPPSQAAEVPEAGSPGNGASGPGERATVFQAPAPAPSGAAAGSDGSVGLLVGLGIGMSVLLGGFGGLV
;
A
#
# COMPACT_ATOMS: atom_id res chain seq x y z
N MET A 1 44.43 29.67 -26.29
CA MET A 1 44.16 28.40 -25.57
C MET A 1 42.68 28.34 -25.21
N GLU A 2 42.19 29.33 -24.45
CA GLU A 2 40.80 29.84 -24.34
C GLU A 2 39.70 29.11 -25.14
N SER A 3 39.58 29.37 -26.45
CA SER A 3 38.46 28.94 -27.29
C SER A 3 38.20 27.42 -27.27
N LYS A 4 39.27 26.59 -27.22
CA LYS A 4 39.12 25.13 -27.15
C LYS A 4 38.54 24.67 -25.80
N TYR A 5 38.97 25.29 -24.71
CA TYR A 5 38.44 25.03 -23.37
C TYR A 5 36.99 25.51 -23.24
N MET A 6 36.66 26.67 -23.80
CA MET A 6 35.30 27.22 -23.76
C MET A 6 34.31 26.34 -24.55
N SER A 7 34.73 25.80 -25.71
CA SER A 7 33.93 24.82 -26.45
C SER A 7 33.77 23.49 -25.71
N LEU A 8 34.84 22.97 -25.10
CA LEU A 8 34.79 21.74 -24.29
C LEU A 8 33.89 21.91 -23.06
N PHE A 9 33.98 23.04 -22.37
CA PHE A 9 33.16 23.37 -21.21
C PHE A 9 31.68 23.51 -21.57
N SER A 10 31.37 24.16 -22.70
CA SER A 10 30.00 24.23 -23.21
C SER A 10 29.44 22.84 -23.56
N PHE A 11 30.26 21.96 -24.15
CA PHE A 11 29.83 20.60 -24.51
C PHE A 11 29.60 19.73 -23.27
N PHE A 12 30.52 19.77 -22.30
CA PHE A 12 30.37 19.10 -21.00
C PHE A 12 29.15 19.62 -20.22
N SER A 13 28.92 20.94 -20.23
CA SER A 13 27.76 21.56 -19.59
C SER A 13 26.45 21.11 -20.25
N GLY A 14 26.38 21.07 -21.59
CA GLY A 14 25.22 20.58 -22.33
C GLY A 14 24.91 19.10 -22.05
N VAL A 15 25.93 18.23 -22.06
CA VAL A 15 25.78 16.80 -21.73
C VAL A 15 25.35 16.62 -20.26
N LEU A 16 25.92 17.39 -19.33
CA LEU A 16 25.54 17.36 -17.92
C LEU A 16 24.08 17.81 -17.71
N MET A 17 23.63 18.87 -18.38
CA MET A 17 22.25 19.36 -18.32
C MET A 17 21.25 18.36 -18.91
N MET A 18 21.59 17.67 -20.00
CA MET A 18 20.71 16.65 -20.58
C MET A 18 20.51 15.45 -19.65
N GLY A 19 21.50 15.14 -18.80
CA GLY A 19 21.40 14.12 -17.74
C GLY A 19 20.48 14.47 -16.58
N PHE A 20 20.03 15.74 -16.46
CA PHE A 20 19.10 16.18 -15.40
C PHE A 20 17.62 16.06 -15.79
N LEU A 21 17.30 15.54 -16.98
CA LEU A 21 15.93 15.18 -17.37
C LEU A 21 15.46 13.98 -16.53
N CYS A 22 14.81 14.27 -15.41
CA CYS A 22 14.25 13.27 -14.50
C CYS A 22 13.12 12.48 -15.18
N SER A 23 13.47 11.33 -15.76
CA SER A 23 12.52 10.44 -16.44
C SER A 23 11.59 9.77 -15.42
N SER A 24 10.41 10.36 -15.19
CA SER A 24 9.33 9.71 -14.45
C SER A 24 8.67 8.61 -15.31
N GLN A 25 9.14 7.38 -15.15
CA GLN A 25 8.50 6.21 -15.76
C GLN A 25 7.36 5.72 -14.86
N ALA A 26 6.17 5.53 -15.43
CA ALA A 26 5.06 4.85 -14.77
C ALA A 26 5.34 3.35 -14.66
N TYR A 27 5.06 2.77 -13.49
CA TYR A 27 5.26 1.35 -13.20
C TYR A 27 3.94 0.55 -13.22
N VAL A 28 4.03 -0.75 -13.48
CA VAL A 28 2.88 -1.67 -13.51
C VAL A 28 3.03 -2.71 -12.39
N PHE A 29 2.12 -2.69 -11.42
CA PHE A 29 2.12 -3.58 -10.26
C PHE A 29 1.07 -4.69 -10.40
N HIS A 30 1.51 -5.93 -10.52
CA HIS A 30 0.61 -7.09 -10.44
C HIS A 30 0.26 -7.38 -8.97
N VAL A 31 -0.98 -7.10 -8.59
CA VAL A 31 -1.49 -7.26 -7.23
C VAL A 31 -1.49 -8.75 -6.84
N GLY A 32 -0.87 -9.11 -5.72
CA GLY A 32 -0.70 -10.51 -5.30
C GLY A 32 0.29 -11.33 -6.15
N GLY A 33 1.03 -10.67 -7.05
CA GLY A 33 2.06 -11.30 -7.89
C GLY A 33 1.51 -12.44 -8.75
N ARG A 34 2.18 -13.61 -8.73
CA ARG A 34 1.82 -14.76 -9.59
C ARG A 34 0.45 -15.37 -9.30
N LYS A 35 -0.09 -15.19 -8.08
CA LYS A 35 -1.42 -15.70 -7.72
C LYS A 35 -2.55 -14.72 -8.04
N GLY A 36 -2.24 -13.45 -8.25
CA GLY A 36 -3.24 -12.42 -8.54
C GLY A 36 -4.13 -12.08 -7.34
N TRP A 37 -5.37 -11.70 -7.65
CA TRP A 37 -6.44 -11.33 -6.74
C TRP A 37 -7.25 -12.58 -6.36
N VAL A 38 -7.01 -13.11 -5.17
CA VAL A 38 -7.56 -14.37 -4.66
C VAL A 38 -7.79 -14.31 -3.16
N LEU A 39 -8.76 -15.08 -2.66
CA LEU A 39 -9.14 -15.14 -1.25
C LEU A 39 -8.02 -15.56 -0.28
N LYS A 40 -7.05 -16.35 -0.76
CA LYS A 40 -5.93 -16.88 0.03
C LYS A 40 -4.59 -16.59 -0.66
N PRO A 41 -4.11 -15.34 -0.60
CA PRO A 41 -2.84 -14.95 -1.19
C PRO A 41 -1.66 -15.60 -0.44
N SER A 42 -0.44 -15.44 -0.97
CA SER A 42 0.79 -15.91 -0.29
C SER A 42 1.30 -14.95 0.79
N GLU A 43 0.92 -13.68 0.71
CA GLU A 43 1.14 -12.63 1.72
C GLU A 43 -0.12 -11.77 1.79
N ASP A 44 -0.36 -11.07 2.90
CA ASP A 44 -1.48 -10.14 3.02
C ASP A 44 -1.36 -9.00 1.98
N TYR A 45 -2.49 -8.54 1.43
CA TYR A 45 -2.50 -7.52 0.38
C TYR A 45 -2.01 -6.16 0.86
N ASN A 46 -2.26 -5.78 2.12
CA ASN A 46 -1.77 -4.52 2.68
C ASN A 46 -0.29 -4.62 3.01
N HIS A 47 0.18 -5.76 3.53
CA HIS A 47 1.62 -6.02 3.66
C HIS A 47 2.36 -5.97 2.30
N TRP A 48 1.75 -6.51 1.24
CA TRP A 48 2.25 -6.35 -0.13
C TRP A 48 2.25 -4.87 -0.57
N ALA A 49 1.26 -4.07 -0.18
CA ALA A 49 1.21 -2.65 -0.52
C ALA A 49 2.29 -1.83 0.20
N GLU A 50 2.51 -2.07 1.50
CA GLU A 50 3.48 -1.37 2.35
C GLU A 50 4.92 -1.47 1.85
N ARG A 51 5.27 -2.62 1.24
CA ARG A 51 6.61 -2.87 0.65
C ARG A 51 6.77 -2.31 -0.77
N ASN A 52 5.74 -1.73 -1.35
CA ASN A 52 5.77 -1.07 -2.66
C ASN A 52 5.71 0.47 -2.50
N ARG A 53 6.02 1.21 -3.58
CA ARG A 53 5.97 2.69 -3.58
C ARG A 53 5.23 3.18 -4.82
N PHE A 54 3.98 3.56 -4.62
CA PHE A 54 3.09 3.97 -5.70
C PHE A 54 3.19 5.47 -5.99
N GLN A 55 3.21 5.83 -7.27
CA GLN A 55 3.24 7.18 -7.80
C GLN A 55 2.04 7.45 -8.71
N VAL A 56 1.78 8.73 -8.97
CA VAL A 56 0.75 9.15 -9.92
C VAL A 56 1.15 8.69 -11.34
N ASN A 57 0.20 8.09 -12.05
CA ASN A 57 0.30 7.37 -13.32
C ASN A 57 0.79 5.91 -13.26
N ASP A 58 1.20 5.38 -12.11
CA ASP A 58 1.39 3.92 -11.99
C ASP A 58 0.08 3.17 -12.21
N THR A 59 0.16 1.89 -12.57
CA THR A 59 -1.01 1.04 -12.85
C THR A 59 -1.00 -0.20 -11.97
N LEU A 60 -2.14 -0.52 -11.38
CA LEU A 60 -2.39 -1.78 -10.68
C LEU A 60 -3.07 -2.75 -11.63
N VAL A 61 -2.60 -3.99 -11.69
CA VAL A 61 -3.21 -5.07 -12.49
C VAL A 61 -3.71 -6.15 -11.55
N PHE A 62 -5.02 -6.39 -11.59
CA PHE A 62 -5.71 -7.40 -10.80
C PHE A 62 -6.09 -8.58 -11.68
N LYS A 63 -5.42 -9.73 -11.51
CA LYS A 63 -5.73 -10.98 -12.22
C LYS A 63 -6.60 -11.88 -11.33
N TYR A 64 -7.80 -12.22 -11.77
CA TYR A 64 -8.74 -13.10 -11.08
C TYR A 64 -9.56 -13.91 -12.10
N LYS A 65 -10.38 -14.84 -11.63
CA LYS A 65 -11.25 -15.60 -12.53
C LYS A 65 -12.54 -14.81 -12.77
N ALA A 66 -12.73 -14.32 -14.00
CA ALA A 66 -13.95 -13.65 -14.44
C ALA A 66 -15.21 -14.44 -14.07
N GLY A 67 -16.25 -13.75 -13.61
CA GLY A 67 -17.50 -14.34 -13.11
C GLY A 67 -17.38 -15.16 -11.82
N SER A 68 -16.18 -15.32 -11.24
CA SER A 68 -15.97 -15.91 -9.90
C SER A 68 -15.52 -14.87 -8.87
N ASP A 69 -14.97 -13.75 -9.32
CA ASP A 69 -14.63 -12.60 -8.48
C ASP A 69 -14.71 -11.30 -9.31
N SER A 70 -14.54 -10.15 -8.66
CA SER A 70 -14.50 -8.81 -9.23
C SER A 70 -13.72 -7.85 -8.31
N VAL A 71 -13.28 -6.73 -8.85
CA VAL A 71 -12.57 -5.67 -8.10
C VAL A 71 -13.44 -4.44 -8.02
N LEU A 72 -13.78 -4.03 -6.80
CA LEU A 72 -14.58 -2.85 -6.53
C LEU A 72 -13.71 -1.78 -5.85
N ILE A 73 -13.80 -0.55 -6.35
CA ILE A 73 -13.17 0.62 -5.72
C ILE A 73 -14.22 1.31 -4.86
N VAL A 74 -13.89 1.52 -3.59
CA VAL A 74 -14.83 2.00 -2.56
C VAL A 74 -14.24 3.17 -1.78
N ASN A 75 -15.06 3.84 -0.97
CA ASN A 75 -14.57 4.79 0.03
C ASN A 75 -14.09 4.04 1.30
N GLU A 76 -13.48 4.76 2.23
CA GLU A 76 -12.92 4.18 3.47
C GLU A 76 -13.97 3.50 4.36
N ASP A 77 -15.15 4.10 4.50
CA ASP A 77 -16.25 3.54 5.29
C ASP A 77 -16.73 2.21 4.73
N ASP A 78 -16.92 2.15 3.42
CA ASP A 78 -17.38 0.96 2.70
C ASP A 78 -16.29 -0.12 2.66
N TYR A 79 -15.00 0.27 2.55
CA TYR A 79 -13.87 -0.65 2.72
C TYR A 79 -13.82 -1.28 4.12
N ASN A 80 -14.09 -0.49 5.17
CA ASN A 80 -14.07 -0.96 6.55
C ASN A 80 -15.25 -1.89 6.85
N LYS A 81 -16.43 -1.61 6.27
CA LYS A 81 -17.67 -2.38 6.44
C LYS A 81 -17.84 -3.52 5.42
N CYS A 82 -16.94 -3.63 4.44
CA CYS A 82 -17.11 -4.48 3.24
C CYS A 82 -18.44 -4.24 2.50
N ASN A 83 -18.91 -2.99 2.50
CA ASN A 83 -20.12 -2.61 1.78
C ASN A 83 -19.83 -2.54 0.28
N LYS A 84 -20.60 -3.33 -0.49
CA LYS A 84 -20.44 -3.52 -1.93
C LYS A 84 -21.59 -2.90 -2.74
N ALA A 85 -22.51 -2.18 -2.09
CA ALA A 85 -23.74 -1.70 -2.70
C ALA A 85 -23.55 -0.54 -3.68
N ASN A 86 -22.63 0.39 -3.39
CA ASN A 86 -22.38 1.60 -4.19
C ASN A 86 -20.88 1.83 -4.42
N PRO A 87 -20.19 0.96 -5.18
CA PRO A 87 -18.79 1.16 -5.50
C PRO A 87 -18.61 2.39 -6.42
N LEU A 88 -17.47 3.08 -6.31
CA LEU A 88 -17.10 4.18 -7.20
C LEU A 88 -16.80 3.68 -8.61
N LEU A 89 -16.17 2.50 -8.69
CA LEU A 89 -15.85 1.77 -9.93
C LEU A 89 -15.91 0.27 -9.65
N SER A 90 -16.25 -0.51 -10.68
CA SER A 90 -16.36 -1.97 -10.62
C SER A 90 -15.71 -2.56 -11.87
N PHE A 91 -14.96 -3.65 -11.69
CA PHE A 91 -14.38 -4.44 -12.78
C PHE A 91 -14.66 -5.93 -12.55
N ASP A 92 -15.10 -6.63 -13.60
CA ASP A 92 -15.47 -8.05 -13.60
C ASP A 92 -14.89 -8.85 -14.79
N ASP A 93 -13.98 -8.24 -15.55
CA ASP A 93 -13.33 -8.77 -16.76
C ASP A 93 -12.28 -9.87 -16.52
N GLY A 94 -11.82 -10.06 -15.28
CA GLY A 94 -10.82 -11.06 -14.89
C GLY A 94 -9.36 -10.62 -15.00
N GLU A 95 -9.06 -9.53 -15.71
CA GLU A 95 -7.74 -8.92 -15.76
C GLU A 95 -7.86 -7.40 -15.84
N SER A 96 -8.18 -6.80 -14.69
CA SER A 96 -8.53 -5.39 -14.62
C SER A 96 -7.31 -4.52 -14.38
N GLU A 97 -7.20 -3.44 -15.14
CA GLU A 97 -6.18 -2.40 -14.95
C GLU A 97 -6.77 -1.16 -14.27
N PHE A 98 -6.15 -0.70 -13.19
CA PHE A 98 -6.49 0.56 -12.54
C PHE A 98 -5.30 1.50 -12.49
N LYS A 99 -5.39 2.61 -13.22
CA LYS A 99 -4.35 3.66 -13.25
C LYS A 99 -4.53 4.64 -12.10
N LEU A 100 -3.46 4.84 -11.33
CA LEU A 100 -3.39 5.70 -10.15
C LEU A 100 -3.29 7.17 -10.58
N ASP A 101 -4.42 7.78 -10.92
CA ASP A 101 -4.50 9.14 -11.46
C ASP A 101 -4.28 10.25 -10.43
N ARG A 102 -4.49 9.97 -9.13
CA ARG A 102 -4.38 10.92 -8.02
C ARG A 102 -3.62 10.36 -6.83
N SER A 103 -2.89 11.24 -6.15
CA SER A 103 -2.26 10.96 -4.86
C SER A 103 -3.28 10.79 -3.74
N GLY A 104 -2.96 9.97 -2.73
CA GLY A 104 -3.84 9.67 -1.60
C GLY A 104 -4.09 8.18 -1.42
N LEU A 105 -5.06 7.84 -0.57
CA LEU A 105 -5.49 6.47 -0.35
C LEU A 105 -6.53 6.04 -1.40
N HIS A 106 -6.34 4.86 -1.97
CA HIS A 106 -7.31 4.17 -2.81
C HIS A 106 -7.65 2.82 -2.15
N PHE A 107 -8.94 2.50 -2.06
CA PHE A 107 -9.44 1.32 -1.35
C PHE A 107 -10.11 0.36 -2.33
N PHE A 108 -9.67 -0.90 -2.30
CA PHE A 108 -10.13 -1.96 -3.19
C PHE A 108 -10.68 -3.12 -2.37
N VAL A 109 -11.84 -3.65 -2.77
CA VAL A 109 -12.47 -4.83 -2.15
C VAL A 109 -12.88 -5.82 -3.22
N SER A 110 -12.86 -7.11 -2.88
CA SER A 110 -13.47 -8.16 -3.70
C SER A 110 -14.98 -7.94 -3.80
N GLY A 111 -15.55 -8.01 -5.00
CA GLY A 111 -17.00 -7.95 -5.19
C GLY A 111 -17.73 -9.27 -4.94
N HIS A 112 -17.03 -10.40 -4.88
CA HIS A 112 -17.64 -11.68 -4.49
C HIS A 112 -18.19 -11.66 -3.04
N ALA A 113 -19.19 -12.50 -2.79
CA ALA A 113 -19.76 -12.70 -1.46
C ALA A 113 -18.70 -13.12 -0.43
N ASP A 114 -18.75 -12.53 0.76
CA ASP A 114 -17.86 -12.74 1.92
C ASP A 114 -16.33 -12.56 1.73
N ASN A 115 -15.82 -12.39 0.50
CA ASN A 115 -14.39 -12.43 0.24
C ASN A 115 -13.65 -11.23 0.87
N CYS A 116 -14.24 -10.04 0.85
CA CYS A 116 -13.70 -8.85 1.53
C CYS A 116 -13.61 -9.06 3.05
N GLU A 117 -14.66 -9.63 3.63
CA GLU A 117 -14.84 -9.92 5.05
C GLU A 117 -13.83 -10.99 5.52
N LYS A 118 -13.42 -11.89 4.60
CA LYS A 118 -12.37 -12.90 4.76
C LYS A 118 -10.96 -12.38 4.43
N GLY A 119 -10.79 -11.09 4.14
CA GLY A 119 -9.49 -10.43 3.96
C GLY A 119 -9.06 -10.11 2.53
N GLN A 120 -9.87 -10.40 1.51
CA GLN A 120 -9.58 -10.05 0.12
C GLN A 120 -9.91 -8.58 -0.17
N LYS A 121 -9.09 -7.70 0.41
CA LYS A 121 -9.18 -6.25 0.30
C LYS A 121 -7.80 -5.60 0.44
N LEU A 122 -7.62 -4.44 -0.18
CA LEU A 122 -6.33 -3.76 -0.37
C LEU A 122 -6.47 -2.24 -0.19
N ILE A 123 -5.51 -1.63 0.52
CA ILE A 123 -5.29 -0.17 0.57
C ILE A 123 -4.01 0.16 -0.20
N VAL A 124 -4.06 1.17 -1.07
CA VAL A 124 -2.89 1.70 -1.78
C VAL A 124 -2.71 3.18 -1.46
N LEU A 125 -1.53 3.54 -0.94
CA LEU A 125 -1.13 4.93 -0.72
C LEU A 125 -0.27 5.45 -1.87
N VAL A 126 -0.83 6.33 -2.69
CA VAL A 126 -0.17 6.98 -3.82
C VAL A 126 0.52 8.26 -3.34
N MET A 127 1.83 8.36 -3.56
CA MET A 127 2.63 9.51 -3.12
C MET A 127 2.25 10.80 -3.86
N ALA A 128 2.17 11.90 -3.12
CA ALA A 128 1.98 13.23 -3.71
C ALA A 128 3.21 13.65 -4.54
N PRO A 129 3.02 14.26 -5.73
CA PRO A 129 4.11 14.88 -6.49
C PRO A 129 4.85 15.89 -5.62
N ARG A 130 6.18 15.75 -5.51
CA ARG A 130 7.00 16.67 -4.71
C ARG A 130 7.26 17.96 -5.48
N ASN A 131 6.31 18.90 -5.41
CA ASN A 131 6.54 20.28 -5.82
C ASN A 131 7.66 20.88 -4.94
N ALA A 132 8.81 21.16 -5.55
CA ALA A 132 10.03 21.61 -4.88
C ALA A 132 9.94 23.00 -4.20
N THR A 133 8.76 23.64 -4.24
CA THR A 133 8.46 24.93 -3.62
C THR A 133 8.00 24.84 -2.16
N HIS A 134 7.57 23.65 -1.69
CA HIS A 134 7.22 23.46 -0.29
C HIS A 134 8.48 23.37 0.58
N LYS A 135 8.91 24.52 1.14
CA LYS A 135 9.80 24.54 2.30
C LYS A 135 9.23 23.61 3.37
N ALA A 136 10.06 22.69 3.85
CA ALA A 136 9.69 21.82 4.96
C ALA A 136 9.18 22.68 6.14
N PRO A 137 8.05 22.31 6.78
CA PRO A 137 7.60 22.99 7.99
C PRO A 137 8.72 22.98 9.02
N LYS A 138 9.15 24.16 9.47
CA LYS A 138 10.05 24.26 10.61
C LYS A 138 9.24 23.89 11.86
N THR A 139 9.30 22.62 12.26
CA THR A 139 8.72 22.17 13.53
C THR A 139 9.28 23.04 14.66
N PRO A 140 8.45 23.74 15.44
CA PRO A 140 8.92 24.43 16.64
C PRO A 140 9.44 23.38 17.61
N VAL A 141 10.71 23.51 18.01
CA VAL A 141 11.27 22.65 19.06
C VAL A 141 10.52 22.98 20.36
N PRO A 142 9.90 22.02 21.07
CA PRO A 142 9.24 22.31 22.32
C PRO A 142 10.30 22.69 23.36
N VAL A 143 10.28 23.96 23.80
CA VAL A 143 11.13 24.43 24.90
C VAL A 143 10.61 23.81 26.19
N VAL A 144 11.36 22.85 26.73
CA VAL A 144 11.08 22.25 28.04
C VAL A 144 11.25 23.34 29.09
N THR A 145 10.12 23.80 29.65
CA THR A 145 10.11 24.81 30.71
C THR A 145 10.16 24.09 32.06
N PRO A 146 11.09 24.40 32.98
CA PRO A 146 11.22 23.69 34.24
C PRO A 146 10.05 24.00 35.19
N SER A 147 9.51 22.96 35.83
CA SER A 147 8.44 23.09 36.82
C SER A 147 8.97 23.70 38.12
N PRO A 148 8.33 24.76 38.67
CA PRO A 148 8.56 25.17 40.05
C PRO A 148 7.83 24.23 41.01
N SER A 149 8.38 24.05 42.22
CA SER A 149 7.83 23.18 43.27
C SER A 149 8.05 23.80 44.65
N GLN A 150 7.09 23.65 45.57
CA GLN A 150 7.10 24.09 46.99
C GLN A 150 7.05 25.64 47.18
N SER A 151 6.55 26.25 48.27
CA SER A 151 5.89 25.86 49.55
C SER A 151 5.18 27.13 50.13
N PRO A 152 4.55 27.19 51.35
CA PRO A 152 4.46 26.24 52.46
C PRO A 152 3.00 26.01 52.98
N SER A 153 2.75 26.19 54.29
CA SER A 153 1.50 26.04 55.08
C SER A 153 1.39 27.22 56.08
N PRO A 154 0.23 27.45 56.73
CA PRO A 154 0.25 27.33 58.20
C PRO A 154 -0.94 26.54 58.79
N ALA A 155 -0.74 26.00 59.99
CA ALA A 155 -1.66 25.09 60.69
C ALA A 155 -2.23 25.69 61.98
N ALA A 156 -3.35 25.13 62.48
CA ALA A 156 -3.56 24.85 63.91
C ALA A 156 -4.82 23.98 64.18
N ALA A 157 -4.62 22.90 64.95
CA ALA A 157 -5.54 22.26 65.92
C ALA A 157 -7.00 21.88 65.53
N SER A 158 -7.57 20.76 65.98
CA SER A 158 -7.21 19.82 67.07
C SER A 158 -7.79 18.41 66.86
N SER A 159 -7.21 17.42 67.53
CA SER A 159 -7.75 16.05 67.70
C SER A 159 -8.01 15.79 69.21
N PRO A 160 -8.79 14.78 69.60
CA PRO A 160 -8.21 13.44 69.77
C PRO A 160 -9.13 12.27 69.33
N ALA A 161 -8.53 11.07 69.26
CA ALA A 161 -9.18 9.82 68.87
C ALA A 161 -9.79 9.03 70.05
N VAL A 162 -10.78 8.17 69.76
CA VAL A 162 -11.17 7.01 70.61
C VAL A 162 -11.55 5.83 69.70
N THR A 163 -11.15 4.61 70.09
CA THR A 163 -11.28 3.33 69.35
C THR A 163 -12.47 2.45 69.89
N PRO A 164 -12.76 1.23 69.37
CA PRO A 164 -14.10 0.60 69.36
C PRO A 164 -14.41 -0.29 70.58
N PRO A 165 -15.58 -0.98 70.62
CA PRO A 165 -15.55 -2.45 70.33
C PRO A 165 -16.85 -3.17 69.81
N SER A 166 -16.62 -4.29 69.11
CA SER A 166 -17.25 -5.65 69.21
C SER A 166 -18.77 -5.97 69.04
N GLN A 167 -19.06 -6.87 68.07
CA GLN A 167 -19.77 -8.19 68.16
C GLN A 167 -20.21 -8.62 66.72
N ALA A 168 -19.93 -9.79 66.11
CA ALA A 168 -20.13 -11.22 66.47
C ALA A 168 -21.63 -11.61 66.59
N ALA A 169 -22.20 -12.66 65.97
CA ALA A 169 -21.73 -13.81 65.17
C ALA A 169 -22.63 -13.98 63.89
N GLU A 170 -22.74 -15.06 63.09
CA GLU A 170 -22.47 -16.51 63.22
C GLU A 170 -22.42 -17.21 61.83
N VAL A 171 -21.85 -18.41 61.73
CA VAL A 171 -21.74 -19.28 60.51
C VAL A 171 -21.90 -20.74 60.95
N PRO A 172 -22.78 -21.57 60.35
CA PRO A 172 -22.35 -22.70 59.46
C PRO A 172 -23.44 -23.12 58.41
N GLU A 173 -23.34 -24.10 57.49
CA GLU A 173 -22.28 -24.97 56.94
C GLU A 173 -22.69 -25.53 55.53
N ALA A 174 -21.73 -26.15 54.81
CA ALA A 174 -21.83 -27.29 53.87
C ALA A 174 -22.84 -27.33 52.67
N GLY A 175 -22.44 -27.89 51.50
CA GLY A 175 -23.42 -28.09 50.41
C GLY A 175 -23.14 -28.90 49.13
N SER A 176 -21.92 -28.96 48.55
CA SER A 176 -21.57 -29.89 47.44
C SER A 176 -22.31 -29.65 46.06
N PRO A 177 -22.27 -30.51 45.01
CA PRO A 177 -21.29 -30.33 43.93
C PRO A 177 -21.79 -30.44 42.45
N GLY A 178 -20.96 -29.95 41.51
CA GLY A 178 -20.59 -30.70 40.29
C GLY A 178 -21.38 -30.56 38.97
N ASN A 179 -20.62 -30.70 37.88
CA ASN A 179 -21.01 -31.03 36.49
C ASN A 179 -21.68 -29.91 35.64
N GLY A 180 -21.48 -29.85 34.33
CA GLY A 180 -20.71 -30.75 33.45
C GLY A 180 -20.22 -30.08 32.16
N ALA A 181 -19.28 -30.73 31.49
CA ALA A 181 -18.63 -30.24 30.26
C ALA A 181 -19.07 -31.04 29.02
N SER A 182 -18.80 -30.46 27.84
CA SER A 182 -18.55 -31.17 26.57
C SER A 182 -19.65 -32.06 25.98
N GLY A 183 -20.33 -31.54 24.94
CA GLY A 183 -21.05 -32.38 23.96
C GLY A 183 -20.29 -32.46 22.62
N PRO A 184 -19.98 -33.66 22.09
CA PRO A 184 -19.39 -33.82 20.76
C PRO A 184 -20.27 -34.61 19.76
N GLY A 185 -20.19 -34.23 18.49
CA GLY A 185 -20.59 -35.07 17.33
C GLY A 185 -22.11 -35.25 17.07
N GLU A 186 -22.55 -35.64 15.87
CA GLU A 186 -21.84 -35.82 14.59
C GLU A 186 -22.85 -35.91 13.43
N ARG A 187 -22.38 -35.70 12.19
CA ARG A 187 -22.76 -36.45 10.97
C ARG A 187 -24.07 -36.10 10.22
N ALA A 188 -23.89 -35.47 9.05
CA ALA A 188 -24.57 -35.85 7.80
C ALA A 188 -23.60 -35.61 6.62
N THR A 189 -23.69 -36.45 5.58
CA THR A 189 -22.59 -36.67 4.60
C THR A 189 -22.95 -36.35 3.15
N VAL A 190 -21.95 -35.84 2.42
CA VAL A 190 -21.60 -36.14 1.01
C VAL A 190 -22.71 -36.10 -0.06
N PHE A 191 -22.52 -35.22 -1.05
CA PHE A 191 -22.84 -35.53 -2.45
C PHE A 191 -21.84 -34.84 -3.39
N GLN A 192 -21.41 -35.51 -4.47
CA GLN A 192 -20.25 -35.09 -5.26
C GLN A 192 -20.39 -35.43 -6.77
N ALA A 193 -20.32 -34.38 -7.61
CA ALA A 193 -20.03 -34.40 -9.07
C ALA A 193 -21.10 -35.11 -9.98
N PRO A 194 -21.09 -34.99 -11.34
CA PRO A 194 -19.95 -34.80 -12.26
C PRO A 194 -20.02 -33.59 -13.21
N ALA A 195 -18.97 -33.41 -14.03
CA ALA A 195 -18.80 -32.39 -15.06
C ALA A 195 -19.10 -32.92 -16.48
N PRO A 196 -19.10 -32.03 -17.51
CA PRO A 196 -18.66 -32.40 -18.85
C PRO A 196 -17.46 -31.56 -19.38
N ALA A 197 -16.94 -31.98 -20.53
CA ALA A 197 -15.59 -31.71 -21.05
C ALA A 197 -15.38 -30.36 -21.79
N PRO A 198 -14.12 -29.93 -22.02
CA PRO A 198 -13.77 -28.84 -22.94
C PRO A 198 -13.69 -29.31 -24.41
N SER A 199 -13.88 -28.39 -25.35
CA SER A 199 -13.59 -28.57 -26.78
C SER A 199 -13.37 -27.22 -27.47
N GLY A 200 -12.49 -27.18 -28.48
CA GLY A 200 -12.27 -26.02 -29.34
C GLY A 200 -10.85 -25.45 -29.26
N ALA A 201 -10.07 -25.67 -30.32
CA ALA A 201 -8.74 -25.09 -30.49
C ALA A 201 -8.73 -24.05 -31.63
N ALA A 202 -7.93 -23.00 -31.45
CA ALA A 202 -7.38 -22.12 -32.49
C ALA A 202 -6.11 -21.49 -31.88
N ALA A 203 -4.90 -21.59 -32.46
CA ALA A 203 -4.45 -20.79 -33.60
C ALA A 203 -4.71 -19.27 -33.37
N GLY A 204 -3.73 -18.38 -33.19
CA GLY A 204 -2.28 -18.47 -33.34
C GLY A 204 -1.78 -17.39 -34.29
N SER A 205 -0.86 -16.51 -33.84
CA SER A 205 -0.06 -15.65 -34.71
C SER A 205 1.05 -14.94 -33.92
N ASP A 206 2.30 -15.18 -34.31
CA ASP A 206 3.45 -14.40 -33.83
C ASP A 206 3.38 -12.94 -34.29
N GLY A 207 3.77 -12.03 -33.41
CA GLY A 207 3.68 -10.57 -33.63
C GLY A 207 4.92 -9.83 -33.14
N SER A 208 6.12 -10.23 -33.58
CA SER A 208 7.37 -9.52 -33.27
C SER A 208 7.40 -8.14 -33.93
N VAL A 209 6.95 -7.11 -33.22
CA VAL A 209 7.22 -5.71 -33.58
C VAL A 209 8.63 -5.31 -33.15
N GLY A 210 9.57 -5.38 -34.10
CA GLY A 210 10.96 -4.96 -33.89
C GLY A 210 11.08 -3.45 -33.72
N LEU A 211 11.44 -2.99 -32.52
CA LEU A 211 11.73 -1.59 -32.24
C LEU A 211 13.17 -1.25 -32.65
N LEU A 212 13.37 -0.87 -33.91
CA LEU A 212 14.63 -0.33 -34.41
C LEU A 212 14.86 1.10 -33.87
N VAL A 213 15.52 1.22 -32.72
CA VAL A 213 16.03 2.52 -32.22
C VAL A 213 17.32 2.88 -32.96
N GLY A 214 17.15 3.34 -34.20
CA GLY A 214 18.24 3.92 -35.00
C GLY A 214 18.54 5.36 -34.57
N LEU A 215 19.38 5.55 -33.56
CA LEU A 215 20.00 6.85 -33.27
C LEU A 215 21.43 6.88 -33.80
N GLY A 216 21.56 7.27 -35.07
CA GLY A 216 22.85 7.56 -35.69
C GLY A 216 23.46 8.83 -35.10
N ILE A 217 24.43 8.68 -34.20
CA ILE A 217 25.27 9.80 -33.72
C ILE A 217 26.31 10.11 -34.80
N GLY A 218 25.86 10.79 -35.85
CA GLY A 218 26.67 11.22 -36.97
C GLY A 218 27.15 12.65 -36.85
N MET A 219 28.19 12.92 -36.04
CA MET A 219 29.15 14.02 -36.29
C MET A 219 30.36 13.93 -35.37
N SER A 220 31.50 13.51 -35.91
CA SER A 220 32.84 13.76 -35.35
C SER A 220 33.90 13.61 -36.45
N VAL A 221 33.88 14.52 -37.43
CA VAL A 221 35.03 14.72 -38.33
C VAL A 221 35.87 15.86 -37.76
N LEU A 222 36.88 15.47 -36.98
CA LEU A 222 37.96 16.35 -36.54
C LEU A 222 38.87 16.67 -37.72
N LEU A 223 38.81 17.88 -38.26
CA LEU A 223 39.93 18.48 -39.01
C LEU A 223 40.10 19.95 -38.64
N GLY A 224 40.84 20.20 -37.56
CA GLY A 224 41.41 21.51 -37.29
C GLY A 224 42.69 21.68 -38.11
N GLY A 225 42.63 22.45 -39.20
CA GLY A 225 43.82 22.86 -39.95
C GLY A 225 44.46 24.10 -39.34
N PHE A 226 45.70 24.01 -38.85
CA PHE A 226 46.50 25.16 -38.46
C PHE A 226 48.01 24.87 -38.65
N GLY A 227 48.67 25.67 -39.50
CA GLY A 227 50.11 25.58 -39.83
C GLY A 227 50.44 24.58 -40.95
N GLY A 228 51.32 24.88 -41.92
CA GLY A 228 52.01 26.14 -42.21
C GLY A 228 53.30 25.91 -43.04
N LEU A 229 53.48 26.70 -44.11
CA LEU A 229 54.65 26.98 -44.98
C LEU A 229 54.02 27.51 -46.28
N VAL A 230 54.33 28.71 -46.80
CA VAL A 230 55.62 29.30 -47.19
C VAL A 230 55.63 30.79 -46.85
#